data_AF-A0A7R7EIW7-F1
#
_entry.id   AF-A0A7R7EIW7-F1
#
_cell.length_a   1.000
_cell.length_b   1.000
_cell.length_c   1.000
_cell.angle_alpha   90.00
_cell.angle_beta   90.00
_cell.angle_gamma   90.00
#
_symmetry.space_group_name_H-M   'P 1'
#
loop_
_entity.id
_entity.type
_entity.pdbx_description
1 polymer ?
#
loop_
_entity_poly.entity_id
_entity_poly.type
_entity_poly.pdbx_seq_one_letter_code
_entity_poly.pdbx_strand_id
1 'polypeptide(L)'
;MKLTSVTDLSQVRFDSSEAIRNTNTSVSEEYRAADKITYIPWEDMKHQVSIGKDGKEFSVPIGYYKMNNENLTRDYMDVFSSKAQGKDVSNYEYYVKNFITDITKDFSDSSSVKNDEVSIEKGVGDLVSEMQENKSLGISNEIGNLKTKFSVNGVDFTIKELMDSKKTMDYATSMIPTTGSGLDYMNFGDMGIAKGKVRTFAEQNLNKEQQDLLNSTISARVEKIINSVPEKVNPNYLKDKIIDENNKFYSIKNTQAATNTEYARKIMDTFENVDYTDIDSFKKASQEYRRLIKPVCESFGVINIGRNQALTDVINYEINRFEKFYDESYQRVYLTPDEFKEKIRTAKNVIDIYS
;
A
#
# COMPACT_ATOMS: atom_id res chain seq x y z
N MET A 1 -38.36 24.55 36.67
CA MET A 1 -37.24 23.59 36.72
C MET A 1 -36.45 23.75 35.42
N LYS A 2 -35.26 24.35 35.47
CA LYS A 2 -34.36 24.52 34.31
C LYS A 2 -33.58 23.22 34.13
N LEU A 3 -33.73 22.56 32.99
CA LEU A 3 -32.85 21.48 32.54
C LEU A 3 -31.95 22.05 31.45
N THR A 4 -30.78 22.50 31.86
CA THR A 4 -29.62 22.72 31.00
C THR A 4 -28.77 21.46 31.09
N SER A 5 -28.67 20.69 30.01
CA SER A 5 -27.52 19.80 29.80
C SER A 5 -27.17 19.80 28.32
N VAL A 6 -26.20 20.62 27.96
CA VAL A 6 -25.42 20.42 26.73
C VAL A 6 -24.47 19.28 27.06
N THR A 7 -24.62 18.14 26.40
CA THR A 7 -23.69 17.02 26.57
C THR A 7 -22.34 17.44 25.97
N ASP A 8 -21.36 17.60 26.84
CA ASP A 8 -19.97 17.82 26.44
C ASP A 8 -19.39 16.50 25.89
N LEU A 9 -19.19 16.45 24.58
CA LEU A 9 -18.67 15.28 23.86
C LEU A 9 -17.15 15.09 24.07
N SER A 10 -16.48 15.94 24.85
CA SER A 10 -15.03 15.79 25.15
C SER A 10 -14.70 14.68 26.17
N GLN A 11 -15.70 14.00 26.74
CA GLN A 11 -15.49 12.96 27.76
C GLN A 11 -15.84 11.51 27.35
N VAL A 12 -16.16 11.24 26.07
CA VAL A 12 -16.31 9.85 25.62
C VAL A 12 -14.92 9.25 25.34
N ARG A 13 -14.29 8.71 26.39
CA ARG A 13 -13.11 7.84 26.24
C ARG A 13 -13.60 6.47 25.75
N PHE A 14 -13.18 6.07 24.55
CA PHE A 14 -13.29 4.68 24.11
C PHE A 14 -12.33 3.82 24.93
N ASP A 15 -12.87 2.99 25.81
CA ASP A 15 -12.11 1.96 26.52
C ASP A 15 -11.98 0.73 25.60
N SER A 16 -10.81 0.57 24.97
CA SER A 16 -10.49 -0.58 24.12
C SER A 16 -9.88 -1.75 24.89
N SER A 17 -9.85 -1.71 26.23
CA SER A 17 -9.20 -2.75 27.04
C SER A 17 -9.95 -4.09 27.04
N GLU A 18 -11.20 -4.14 26.56
CA GLU A 18 -11.95 -5.39 26.39
C GLU A 18 -11.93 -5.97 24.96
N ALA A 19 -11.38 -5.26 23.97
CA ALA A 19 -11.33 -5.75 22.58
C ALA A 19 -10.22 -6.78 22.30
N ILE A 20 -9.35 -7.05 23.29
CA ILE A 20 -8.29 -8.07 23.21
C ILE A 20 -8.41 -9.03 24.40
N ARG A 21 -9.58 -9.64 24.57
CA ARG A 21 -9.69 -10.91 25.31
C ARG A 21 -10.02 -12.01 24.32
N ASN A 22 -8.97 -12.57 23.73
CA ASN A 22 -9.06 -13.83 23.00
C ASN A 22 -9.22 -14.96 24.02
N THR A 23 -10.44 -15.18 24.52
CA THR A 23 -10.76 -16.37 25.31
C THR A 23 -10.96 -17.56 24.38
N ASN A 24 -9.85 -18.09 23.86
CA ASN A 24 -9.82 -19.44 23.32
C ASN A 24 -9.07 -20.33 24.32
N THR A 25 -9.78 -20.68 25.39
CA THR A 25 -9.46 -21.80 26.26
C THR A 25 -9.62 -23.10 25.48
N SER A 26 -8.52 -23.63 24.93
CA SER A 26 -8.21 -25.07 24.77
C SER A 26 -7.22 -25.34 23.62
N VAL A 27 -5.99 -24.84 23.73
CA VAL A 27 -4.85 -25.52 23.11
C VAL A 27 -3.79 -25.65 24.19
N SER A 28 -3.60 -26.85 24.71
CA SER A 28 -2.47 -27.18 25.57
C SER A 28 -1.22 -27.25 24.69
N GLU A 29 -0.57 -26.12 24.44
CA GLU A 29 0.76 -26.13 23.87
C GLU A 29 1.75 -26.55 24.97
N GLU A 30 2.31 -27.75 24.81
CA GLU A 30 3.51 -28.16 25.55
C GLU A 30 4.59 -27.10 25.35
N TYR A 31 4.97 -26.44 26.45
CA TYR A 31 6.07 -25.49 26.48
C TYR A 31 7.38 -26.26 26.22
N ARG A 32 7.81 -26.32 24.96
CA ARG A 32 9.15 -26.80 24.61
C ARG A 32 10.12 -25.65 24.78
N ALA A 33 11.13 -25.84 25.64
CA ALA A 33 12.23 -24.91 25.81
C ALA A 33 12.89 -24.61 24.45
N ALA A 34 13.25 -23.34 24.25
CA ALA A 34 13.82 -22.82 23.02
C ALA A 34 15.28 -23.28 22.85
N ASP A 35 15.46 -24.56 22.55
CA ASP A 35 16.77 -25.15 22.34
C ASP A 35 16.98 -25.28 20.82
N LYS A 36 17.74 -24.33 20.26
CA LYS A 36 18.27 -24.31 18.88
C LYS A 36 17.22 -24.46 17.75
N ILE A 37 16.75 -23.33 17.22
CA ILE A 37 16.37 -23.30 15.80
C ILE A 37 17.66 -23.29 14.98
N THR A 38 18.23 -24.47 14.81
CA THR A 38 19.26 -24.75 13.82
C THR A 38 18.58 -24.84 12.46
N TYR A 39 18.81 -23.83 11.60
CA TYR A 39 18.52 -23.86 10.16
C TYR A 39 17.05 -24.11 9.80
N ILE A 40 16.32 -23.06 9.40
CA ILE A 40 15.09 -23.23 8.60
C ILE A 40 15.56 -23.34 7.14
N PRO A 41 15.45 -24.51 6.49
CA PRO A 41 15.72 -24.64 5.06
C PRO A 41 14.85 -23.65 4.28
N TRP A 42 15.33 -23.16 3.13
CA TRP A 42 14.59 -22.28 2.22
C TRP A 42 13.16 -22.78 1.88
N GLU A 43 12.96 -24.10 1.97
CA GLU A 43 11.74 -24.82 1.66
C GLU A 43 10.58 -24.58 2.66
N ASP A 44 10.88 -24.05 3.86
CA ASP A 44 9.90 -23.80 4.93
C ASP A 44 9.55 -22.31 5.14
N MET A 45 10.01 -21.41 4.25
CA MET A 45 9.64 -19.99 4.31
C MET A 45 8.14 -19.83 4.03
N LYS A 46 7.43 -19.04 4.84
CA LYS A 46 6.09 -18.58 4.46
C LYS A 46 6.23 -17.76 3.19
N HIS A 47 5.32 -17.97 2.24
CA HIS A 47 5.31 -17.24 0.97
C HIS A 47 4.11 -16.29 0.95
N GLN A 48 4.27 -15.15 0.28
CA GLN A 48 3.17 -14.24 -0.07
C GLN A 48 2.91 -14.31 -1.57
N VAL A 49 1.63 -14.26 -1.94
CA VAL A 49 1.20 -14.25 -3.34
C VAL A 49 1.25 -12.81 -3.85
N SER A 50 1.93 -12.61 -4.97
CA SER A 50 2.02 -11.35 -5.70
C SER A 50 1.44 -11.50 -7.10
N ILE A 51 1.04 -10.39 -7.73
CA ILE A 51 0.51 -10.36 -9.10
C ILE A 51 1.46 -9.52 -9.93
N GLY A 52 1.99 -10.13 -11.00
CA GLY A 52 2.91 -9.48 -11.94
C GLY A 52 2.17 -8.63 -12.98
N LYS A 53 2.92 -7.92 -13.83
CA LYS A 53 2.34 -7.21 -14.97
C LYS A 53 1.69 -8.17 -15.99
N ASP A 54 2.09 -9.44 -15.99
CA ASP A 54 1.46 -10.51 -16.75
C ASP A 54 0.06 -10.92 -16.22
N GLY A 55 -0.37 -10.34 -15.09
CA GLY A 55 -1.64 -10.66 -14.42
C GLY A 55 -1.65 -12.02 -13.73
N LYS A 56 -0.54 -12.74 -13.71
CA LYS A 56 -0.41 -14.05 -13.08
C LYS A 56 0.06 -13.91 -11.64
N GLU A 57 -0.41 -14.85 -10.83
CA GLU A 57 0.05 -14.98 -9.45
C GLU A 57 1.40 -15.68 -9.40
N PHE A 58 2.27 -15.21 -8.51
CA PHE A 58 3.52 -15.87 -8.18
C PHE A 58 3.83 -15.71 -6.70
N SER A 59 4.60 -16.64 -6.16
CA SER A 59 4.98 -16.64 -4.75
C SER A 59 6.36 -16.02 -4.59
N VAL A 60 6.48 -15.08 -3.67
CA VAL A 60 7.77 -14.62 -3.15
C VAL A 60 7.88 -15.00 -1.68
N PRO A 61 9.09 -15.30 -1.15
CA PRO A 61 9.27 -15.53 0.26
C PRO A 61 8.78 -14.34 1.09
N ILE A 62 8.31 -14.55 2.32
CA ILE A 62 8.10 -13.46 3.28
C ILE A 62 9.47 -13.08 3.86
N GLY A 63 9.79 -11.78 3.84
CA GLY A 63 11.03 -11.25 4.39
C GLY A 63 11.24 -11.65 5.86
N TYR A 64 12.50 -11.79 6.26
CA TYR A 64 12.91 -12.11 7.62
C TYR A 64 12.78 -10.87 8.51
N TYR A 65 12.02 -11.00 9.60
CA TYR A 65 11.90 -9.94 10.61
C TYR A 65 12.99 -10.04 11.69
N LYS A 66 13.44 -11.25 12.02
CA LYS A 66 14.40 -11.50 13.10
C LYS A 66 15.25 -12.74 12.78
N MET A 67 16.56 -12.65 12.96
CA MET A 67 17.51 -13.75 12.78
C MET A 67 18.57 -13.71 13.88
N ASN A 68 18.94 -14.88 14.43
CA ASN A 68 19.97 -14.99 15.47
C ASN A 68 19.76 -14.03 16.67
N ASN A 69 18.51 -13.88 17.11
CA ASN A 69 18.07 -12.92 18.15
C ASN A 69 18.19 -11.42 17.80
N GLU A 70 18.57 -11.06 16.58
CA GLU A 70 18.62 -9.68 16.10
C GLU A 70 17.41 -9.34 15.22
N ASN A 71 16.80 -8.17 15.45
CA ASN A 71 15.75 -7.65 14.58
C ASN A 71 16.36 -7.03 13.32
N LEU A 72 15.88 -7.45 12.14
CA LEU A 72 16.38 -6.98 10.85
C LEU A 72 15.68 -5.69 10.42
N THR A 73 15.92 -4.61 11.17
CA THR A 73 15.19 -3.33 11.05
C THR A 73 16.03 -2.20 10.45
N ARG A 74 17.31 -2.46 10.13
CA ARG A 74 18.20 -1.47 9.53
C ARG A 74 17.78 -1.15 8.09
N ASP A 75 17.96 0.11 7.69
CA ASP A 75 17.79 0.51 6.29
C ASP A 75 18.79 -0.21 5.38
N TYR A 76 18.34 -0.63 4.20
CA TYR A 76 19.17 -1.38 3.26
C TYR A 76 20.41 -0.60 2.81
N MET A 77 20.30 0.71 2.59
CA MET A 77 21.44 1.55 2.19
C MET A 77 22.47 1.66 3.31
N ASP A 78 22.03 1.72 4.57
CA ASP A 78 22.95 1.72 5.72
C ASP A 78 23.68 0.39 5.85
N VAL A 79 23.00 -0.71 5.55
CA VAL A 79 23.57 -2.07 5.53
C VAL A 79 24.62 -2.20 4.42
N PHE A 80 24.27 -1.85 3.18
CA PHE A 80 25.18 -1.91 2.04
C PHE A 80 26.37 -0.97 2.20
N SER A 81 26.13 0.25 2.70
CA SER A 81 27.21 1.21 3.01
C SER A 81 28.14 0.70 4.12
N SER A 82 27.61 0.05 5.16
CA SER A 82 28.43 -0.56 6.21
C SER A 82 29.31 -1.68 5.65
N LYS A 83 28.74 -2.52 4.78
CA LYS A 83 29.48 -3.57 4.10
C LYS A 83 30.58 -2.99 3.19
N ALA A 84 30.27 -1.95 2.43
CA ALA A 84 31.24 -1.23 1.60
C ALA A 84 32.38 -0.60 2.44
N GLN A 85 32.11 -0.22 3.69
CA GLN A 85 33.14 0.28 4.60
C GLN A 85 34.06 -0.82 5.17
N GLY A 86 33.84 -2.10 4.82
CA GLY A 86 34.58 -3.24 5.36
C GLY A 86 34.15 -3.62 6.77
N LYS A 87 33.02 -3.10 7.26
CA LYS A 87 32.48 -3.50 8.57
C LYS A 87 31.92 -4.92 8.46
N ASP A 88 32.10 -5.70 9.52
CA ASP A 88 31.36 -6.93 9.68
C ASP A 88 29.89 -6.57 9.93
N VAL A 89 28.98 -7.16 9.14
CA VAL A 89 27.55 -6.89 9.22
C VAL A 89 26.86 -8.22 9.52
N SER A 90 26.47 -8.39 10.78
CA SER A 90 25.67 -9.54 11.22
C SER A 90 24.46 -9.72 10.30
N ASN A 91 24.21 -10.97 9.91
CA ASN A 91 23.05 -11.35 9.11
C ASN A 91 22.94 -10.61 7.75
N TYR A 92 24.05 -10.15 7.17
CA TYR A 92 24.09 -9.42 5.89
C TYR A 92 23.30 -10.12 4.78
N GLU A 93 23.48 -11.44 4.62
CA GLU A 93 22.77 -12.25 3.62
C GLU A 93 21.24 -12.19 3.76
N TYR A 94 20.72 -12.02 4.98
CA TYR A 94 19.28 -11.89 5.21
C TYR A 94 18.75 -10.50 4.86
N TYR A 95 19.56 -9.45 5.03
CA TYR A 95 19.22 -8.12 4.51
C TYR A 95 19.19 -8.11 2.98
N VAL A 96 20.15 -8.79 2.33
CA VAL A 96 20.16 -8.94 0.87
C VAL A 96 18.91 -9.70 0.40
N LYS A 97 18.56 -10.81 1.05
CA LYS A 97 17.34 -11.58 0.75
C LYS A 97 16.07 -10.75 0.92
N ASN A 98 15.96 -10.00 2.02
CA ASN A 98 14.82 -9.12 2.25
C ASN A 98 14.71 -8.06 1.15
N PHE A 99 15.82 -7.44 0.77
CA PHE A 99 15.85 -6.48 -0.33
C PHE A 99 15.40 -7.11 -1.65
N ILE A 100 15.91 -8.30 -1.99
CA ILE A 100 15.50 -9.03 -3.20
C ILE A 100 14.00 -9.30 -3.18
N THR A 101 13.47 -9.89 -2.10
CA THR A 101 12.04 -10.17 -1.91
C THR A 101 11.19 -8.92 -2.08
N ASP A 102 11.61 -7.83 -1.45
CA ASP A 102 10.92 -6.56 -1.46
C ASP A 102 10.80 -5.97 -2.87
N ILE A 103 11.83 -6.16 -3.70
CA ILE A 103 11.85 -5.72 -5.10
C ILE A 103 11.05 -6.69 -5.98
N THR A 104 11.28 -7.99 -5.89
CA THR A 104 10.63 -8.97 -6.78
C THR A 104 9.12 -9.03 -6.58
N LYS A 105 8.62 -8.76 -5.36
CA LYS A 105 7.20 -8.62 -5.08
C LYS A 105 6.49 -7.65 -6.04
N ASP A 106 7.12 -6.51 -6.34
CA ASP A 106 6.49 -5.40 -7.07
C ASP A 106 6.92 -5.28 -8.53
N PHE A 107 8.03 -5.88 -8.92
CA PHE A 107 8.60 -5.66 -10.26
C PHE A 107 8.77 -6.92 -11.10
N SER A 108 8.68 -8.12 -10.50
CA SER A 108 8.81 -9.38 -11.23
C SER A 108 7.48 -9.91 -11.78
N ASP A 109 7.59 -10.80 -12.76
CA ASP A 109 6.51 -11.65 -13.25
C ASP A 109 6.71 -13.10 -12.82
N SER A 110 5.64 -13.90 -12.95
CA SER A 110 5.67 -15.34 -12.68
C SER A 110 6.77 -16.10 -13.45
N SER A 111 7.11 -15.64 -14.66
CA SER A 111 8.13 -16.22 -15.51
C SER A 111 9.54 -15.64 -15.28
N SER A 112 9.66 -14.45 -14.68
CA SER A 112 10.94 -13.74 -14.54
C SER A 112 11.54 -13.81 -13.13
N VAL A 113 10.72 -14.05 -12.10
CA VAL A 113 11.11 -13.91 -10.68
C VAL A 113 12.44 -14.55 -10.33
N LYS A 114 12.71 -15.79 -10.76
CA LYS A 114 13.98 -16.49 -10.45
C LYS A 114 15.20 -15.82 -11.08
N ASN A 115 15.06 -15.29 -12.30
CA ASN A 115 16.15 -14.61 -12.98
C ASN A 115 16.36 -13.21 -12.38
N ASP A 116 15.26 -12.56 -12.00
CA ASP A 116 15.29 -11.25 -11.35
C ASP A 116 15.99 -11.33 -9.98
N GLU A 117 15.71 -12.37 -9.17
CA GLU A 117 16.40 -12.61 -7.89
C GLU A 117 17.92 -12.63 -8.05
N VAL A 118 18.42 -13.40 -9.02
CA VAL A 118 19.86 -13.50 -9.31
C VAL A 118 20.42 -12.16 -9.81
N SER A 119 19.67 -11.46 -10.67
CA SER A 119 20.11 -10.17 -11.21
C SER A 119 20.18 -9.09 -10.13
N ILE A 120 19.23 -9.08 -9.19
CA ILE A 120 19.19 -8.12 -8.08
C ILE A 120 20.32 -8.44 -7.09
N GLU A 121 20.55 -9.70 -6.76
CA GLU A 121 21.66 -10.12 -5.89
C GLU A 121 23.01 -9.66 -6.45
N LYS A 122 23.23 -9.88 -7.76
CA LYS A 122 24.41 -9.36 -8.45
C LYS A 122 24.49 -7.83 -8.35
N GLY A 123 23.38 -7.14 -8.61
CA GLY A 123 23.30 -5.68 -8.49
C GLY A 123 23.69 -5.16 -7.10
N VAL A 124 23.34 -5.88 -6.02
CA VAL A 124 23.79 -5.53 -4.67
C VAL A 124 25.31 -5.66 -4.52
N GLY A 125 25.90 -6.73 -5.08
CA GLY A 125 27.35 -6.91 -5.09
C GLY A 125 28.09 -5.81 -5.87
N ASP A 126 27.57 -5.46 -7.04
CA ASP A 126 28.10 -4.39 -7.89
C ASP A 126 27.97 -3.03 -7.17
N LEU A 127 26.85 -2.77 -6.50
CA LEU A 127 26.62 -1.55 -5.71
C LEU A 127 27.62 -1.39 -4.57
N VAL A 128 27.87 -2.46 -3.81
CA VAL A 128 28.85 -2.44 -2.72
C VAL A 128 30.27 -2.18 -3.26
N SER A 129 30.59 -2.74 -4.42
CA SER A 129 31.88 -2.53 -5.09
C SER A 129 32.03 -1.08 -5.58
N GLU A 130 30.99 -0.50 -6.19
CA GLU A 130 30.94 0.91 -6.57
C GLU A 130 31.14 1.82 -5.34
N MET A 131 30.44 1.53 -4.23
CA MET A 131 30.57 2.32 -3.00
C MET A 131 31.99 2.28 -2.42
N GLN A 132 32.66 1.13 -2.51
CA GLN A 132 34.07 0.96 -2.11
C GLN A 132 35.00 1.78 -2.99
N GLU A 133 34.82 1.72 -4.31
CA GLU A 133 35.61 2.47 -5.28
C GLU A 133 35.44 3.98 -5.08
N ASN A 134 34.20 4.47 -5.01
CA ASN A 134 33.89 5.87 -4.75
C ASN A 134 34.59 6.38 -3.50
N LYS A 135 34.57 5.60 -2.41
CA LYS A 135 35.28 5.95 -1.17
C LYS A 135 36.79 6.09 -1.40
N SER A 136 37.40 5.18 -2.16
CA SER A 136 38.83 5.23 -2.47
C SER A 136 39.23 6.43 -3.34
N LEU A 137 38.28 6.93 -4.14
CA LEU A 137 38.44 8.09 -5.02
C LEU A 137 37.97 9.41 -4.39
N GLY A 138 37.43 9.40 -3.17
CA GLY A 138 36.90 10.60 -2.50
C GLY A 138 35.57 11.10 -3.08
N ILE A 139 34.82 10.23 -3.79
CA ILE A 139 33.51 10.51 -4.38
C ILE A 139 32.40 10.21 -3.35
N SER A 140 31.36 11.06 -3.30
CA SER A 140 30.22 10.88 -2.40
C SER A 140 29.35 9.68 -2.81
N ASN A 141 29.02 8.83 -1.83
CA ASN A 141 28.07 7.72 -1.96
C ASN A 141 26.62 8.11 -1.67
N GLU A 142 26.27 9.38 -1.85
CA GLU A 142 24.87 9.80 -1.87
C GLU A 142 24.10 8.99 -2.91
N ILE A 143 22.88 8.57 -2.55
CA ILE A 143 22.09 7.62 -3.36
C ILE A 143 21.85 8.08 -4.81
N GLY A 144 21.79 9.40 -5.05
CA GLY A 144 21.62 9.97 -6.39
C GLY A 144 22.88 9.93 -7.27
N ASN A 145 24.05 9.69 -6.70
CA ASN A 145 25.32 9.63 -7.42
C ASN A 145 25.70 8.20 -7.84
N LEU A 146 25.02 7.19 -7.27
CA LEU A 146 25.28 5.77 -7.52
C LEU A 146 24.70 5.36 -8.89
N LYS A 147 25.55 4.74 -9.70
CA LYS A 147 25.28 4.43 -11.12
C LYS A 147 24.98 2.97 -11.37
N THR A 148 25.25 2.09 -10.39
CA THR A 148 24.93 0.67 -10.48
C THR A 148 23.49 0.45 -10.94
N LYS A 149 23.35 -0.45 -11.91
CA LYS A 149 22.06 -0.81 -12.51
C LYS A 149 21.55 -2.13 -11.93
N PHE A 150 20.26 -2.13 -11.60
CA PHE A 150 19.49 -3.27 -11.16
C PHE A 150 18.49 -3.59 -12.28
N SER A 151 18.67 -4.75 -12.92
CA SER A 151 17.74 -5.25 -13.93
C SER A 151 16.66 -6.09 -13.24
N VAL A 152 15.40 -5.73 -13.43
CA VAL A 152 14.24 -6.51 -12.99
C VAL A 152 13.20 -6.53 -14.09
N ASN A 153 12.73 -7.73 -14.45
CA ASN A 153 11.81 -7.96 -15.57
C ASN A 153 12.30 -7.34 -16.89
N GLY A 154 13.62 -7.38 -17.09
CA GLY A 154 14.31 -6.81 -18.26
C GLY A 154 14.41 -5.28 -18.28
N VAL A 155 14.04 -4.59 -17.20
CA VAL A 155 14.11 -3.12 -17.09
C VAL A 155 15.18 -2.72 -16.07
N ASP A 156 16.04 -1.80 -16.48
CA ASP A 156 17.14 -1.30 -15.65
C ASP A 156 16.72 -0.11 -14.78
N PHE A 157 17.09 -0.15 -13.50
CA PHE A 157 16.93 0.93 -12.53
C PHE A 157 18.26 1.28 -11.87
N THR A 158 18.50 2.55 -11.57
CA THR A 158 19.45 2.91 -10.50
C THR A 158 18.86 2.53 -9.14
N ILE A 159 19.71 2.43 -8.10
CA ILE A 159 19.23 2.16 -6.74
C ILE A 159 18.21 3.21 -6.23
N LYS A 160 18.39 4.48 -6.60
CA LYS A 160 17.45 5.55 -6.26
C LYS A 160 16.09 5.31 -6.92
N GLU A 161 16.07 5.13 -8.23
CA GLU A 161 14.84 4.89 -9.00
C GLU A 161 14.12 3.64 -8.49
N LEU A 162 14.85 2.57 -8.21
CA LEU A 162 14.28 1.31 -7.71
C LEU A 162 13.65 1.45 -6.32
N MET A 163 14.35 2.06 -5.37
CA MET A 163 13.84 2.25 -4.01
C MET A 163 12.65 3.21 -3.95
N ASP A 164 12.68 4.29 -4.74
CA ASP A 164 11.59 5.26 -4.78
C ASP A 164 10.36 4.65 -5.51
N SER A 165 10.58 3.82 -6.54
CA SER A 165 9.52 3.03 -7.20
C SER A 165 8.88 2.03 -6.23
N LYS A 166 9.69 1.27 -5.47
CA LYS A 166 9.19 0.30 -4.48
C LYS A 166 8.27 0.97 -3.48
N LYS A 167 8.70 2.10 -2.90
CA LYS A 167 7.91 2.85 -1.93
C LYS A 167 6.57 3.32 -2.52
N THR A 168 6.59 3.77 -3.76
CA THR A 168 5.38 4.19 -4.48
C THR A 168 4.43 3.00 -4.69
N MET A 169 4.95 1.85 -5.10
CA MET A 169 4.17 0.63 -5.31
C MET A 169 3.60 0.06 -4.01
N ASP A 170 4.38 0.03 -2.93
CA ASP A 170 3.93 -0.38 -1.59
C ASP A 170 2.75 0.48 -1.13
N TYR A 171 2.90 1.80 -1.25
CA TYR A 171 1.88 2.73 -0.82
C TYR A 171 0.60 2.60 -1.65
N ALA A 172 0.71 2.54 -2.99
CA ALA A 172 -0.42 2.32 -3.88
C ALA A 172 -1.12 0.98 -3.58
N THR A 173 -0.35 -0.08 -3.32
CA THR A 173 -0.89 -1.40 -2.97
C THR A 173 -1.57 -1.42 -1.61
N SER A 174 -1.17 -0.55 -0.67
CA SER A 174 -1.83 -0.44 0.64
C SER A 174 -3.23 0.21 0.57
N MET A 175 -3.53 0.94 -0.51
CA MET A 175 -4.83 1.57 -0.73
C MET A 175 -5.87 0.61 -1.30
N ILE A 176 -5.42 -0.35 -2.11
CA ILE A 176 -6.34 -1.22 -2.85
C ILE A 176 -6.84 -2.37 -1.95
N PRO A 177 -8.13 -2.74 -2.05
CA PRO A 177 -8.66 -3.86 -1.29
C PRO A 177 -7.96 -5.18 -1.62
N THR A 178 -8.00 -6.14 -0.68
CA THR A 178 -7.51 -7.49 -0.94
C THR A 178 -8.45 -8.23 -1.89
N THR A 179 -7.90 -9.18 -2.66
CA THR A 179 -8.69 -10.05 -3.56
C THR A 179 -9.81 -10.78 -2.80
N GLY A 180 -10.95 -10.95 -3.47
CA GLY A 180 -12.12 -11.62 -2.89
C GLY A 180 -12.89 -10.83 -1.82
N SER A 181 -12.53 -9.56 -1.57
CA SER A 181 -13.39 -8.61 -0.86
C SER A 181 -14.59 -8.21 -1.74
N GLY A 182 -15.72 -7.89 -1.12
CA GLY A 182 -16.79 -7.18 -1.83
C GLY A 182 -16.30 -5.77 -2.15
N LEU A 183 -16.35 -5.36 -3.42
CA LEU A 183 -15.94 -4.02 -3.82
C LEU A 183 -17.14 -3.09 -3.83
N ASP A 184 -17.11 -2.01 -3.05
CA ASP A 184 -18.05 -0.89 -3.13
C ASP A 184 -17.56 0.19 -4.11
N TYR A 185 -18.36 1.23 -4.36
CA TYR A 185 -17.98 2.30 -5.30
C TYR A 185 -16.82 3.16 -4.77
N MET A 186 -16.65 3.25 -3.45
CA MET A 186 -15.52 3.95 -2.82
C MET A 186 -14.20 3.20 -3.07
N ASN A 187 -14.21 1.86 -3.09
CA ASN A 187 -13.06 1.04 -3.42
C ASN A 187 -12.56 1.27 -4.86
N PHE A 188 -13.47 1.54 -5.81
CA PHE A 188 -13.06 1.94 -7.15
C PHE A 188 -12.38 3.31 -7.16
N GLY A 189 -12.79 4.23 -6.28
CA GLY A 189 -12.06 5.47 -6.02
C GLY A 189 -10.65 5.21 -5.49
N ASP A 190 -10.51 4.35 -4.47
CA ASP A 190 -9.21 3.96 -3.90
C ASP A 190 -8.26 3.39 -4.98
N MET A 191 -8.77 2.48 -5.83
CA MET A 191 -8.01 1.90 -6.94
C MET A 191 -7.61 2.94 -7.98
N GLY A 192 -8.48 3.90 -8.28
CA GLY A 192 -8.18 5.02 -9.19
C GLY A 192 -7.05 5.89 -8.62
N ILE A 193 -7.10 6.21 -7.33
CA ILE A 193 -6.05 6.97 -6.65
C ILE A 193 -4.71 6.23 -6.68
N ALA A 194 -4.72 4.93 -6.39
CA ALA A 194 -3.52 4.09 -6.44
C ALA A 194 -2.86 4.12 -7.84
N LYS A 195 -3.64 3.92 -8.90
CA LYS A 195 -3.14 3.99 -10.29
C LYS A 195 -2.60 5.38 -10.64
N GLY A 196 -3.34 6.44 -10.30
CA GLY A 196 -2.95 7.80 -10.65
C GLY A 196 -1.70 8.30 -9.91
N LYS A 197 -1.49 7.87 -8.67
CA LYS A 197 -0.24 8.15 -7.93
C LYS A 197 0.98 7.47 -8.54
N VAL A 198 0.86 6.18 -8.89
CA VAL A 198 1.93 5.44 -9.57
C VAL A 198 2.27 6.14 -10.90
N ARG A 199 1.24 6.47 -11.70
CA ARG A 199 1.40 7.17 -12.97
C ARG A 199 2.10 8.52 -12.81
N THR A 200 1.62 9.37 -11.90
CA THR A 200 2.21 10.70 -11.64
C THR A 200 3.68 10.60 -11.23
N PHE A 201 3.99 9.70 -10.29
CA PHE A 201 5.37 9.47 -9.87
C PHE A 201 6.24 9.02 -11.05
N ALA A 202 5.77 8.03 -11.80
CA ALA A 202 6.54 7.44 -12.88
C ALA A 202 6.81 8.45 -14.01
N GLU A 203 5.80 9.24 -14.42
CA GLU A 203 5.95 10.28 -15.46
C GLU A 203 7.00 11.35 -15.08
N GLN A 204 7.11 11.66 -13.79
CA GLN A 204 8.03 12.70 -13.30
C GLN A 204 9.45 12.20 -13.04
N ASN A 205 9.62 10.92 -12.70
CA ASN A 205 10.88 10.42 -12.12
C ASN A 205 11.55 9.29 -12.92
N LEU A 206 10.85 8.67 -13.86
CA LEU A 206 11.30 7.44 -14.51
C LEU A 206 11.32 7.57 -16.04
N ASN A 207 12.09 6.69 -16.69
CA ASN A 207 12.07 6.57 -18.15
C ASN A 207 10.85 5.77 -18.64
N LYS A 208 10.64 5.68 -19.96
CA LYS A 208 9.45 5.07 -20.54
C LYS A 208 9.27 3.58 -20.19
N GLU A 209 10.33 2.78 -20.23
CA GLU A 209 10.26 1.35 -19.93
C GLU A 209 9.93 1.10 -18.45
N GLN A 210 10.53 1.88 -17.56
CA GLN A 210 10.25 1.87 -16.13
C GLN A 210 8.80 2.30 -15.83
N GLN A 211 8.33 3.37 -16.48
CA GLN A 211 6.94 3.82 -16.39
C GLN A 211 5.97 2.71 -16.82
N ASP A 212 6.23 2.08 -17.95
CA ASP A 212 5.37 1.04 -18.50
C ASP A 212 5.32 -0.19 -17.57
N LEU A 213 6.45 -0.57 -16.95
CA LEU A 213 6.48 -1.63 -15.95
C LEU A 213 5.59 -1.31 -14.75
N LEU A 214 5.81 -0.16 -14.09
CA LEU A 214 5.04 0.23 -12.90
C LEU A 214 3.54 0.34 -13.18
N ASN A 215 3.18 1.04 -14.26
CA ASN A 215 1.78 1.27 -14.63
C ASN A 215 1.06 -0.05 -15.00
N SER A 216 1.76 -0.95 -15.69
CA SER A 216 1.20 -2.27 -16.04
C SER A 216 1.00 -3.15 -14.80
N THR A 217 1.97 -3.16 -13.87
CA THR A 217 1.86 -3.97 -12.65
C THR A 217 0.70 -3.53 -11.77
N ILE A 218 0.56 -2.22 -11.47
CA ILE A 218 -0.55 -1.76 -10.63
C ILE A 218 -1.90 -1.97 -11.32
N SER A 219 -1.97 -1.81 -12.64
CA SER A 219 -3.17 -2.09 -13.42
C SER A 219 -3.56 -3.57 -13.37
N ALA A 220 -2.60 -4.48 -13.53
CA ALA A 220 -2.83 -5.92 -13.45
C ALA A 220 -3.35 -6.33 -12.06
N ARG A 221 -2.83 -5.74 -10.97
CA ARG A 221 -3.32 -5.94 -9.60
C ARG A 221 -4.76 -5.48 -9.43
N VAL A 222 -5.08 -4.27 -9.88
CA VAL A 222 -6.43 -3.70 -9.83
C VAL A 222 -7.41 -4.56 -10.64
N GLU A 223 -7.05 -4.96 -11.86
CA GLU A 223 -7.89 -5.81 -12.70
C GLU A 223 -8.13 -7.19 -12.08
N LYS A 224 -7.12 -7.78 -11.45
CA LYS A 224 -7.28 -9.05 -10.72
C LYS A 224 -8.27 -8.92 -9.57
N ILE A 225 -8.22 -7.82 -8.81
CA ILE A 225 -9.17 -7.54 -7.72
C ILE A 225 -10.59 -7.41 -8.28
N ILE A 226 -10.79 -6.58 -9.32
CA ILE A 226 -12.09 -6.39 -9.99
C ILE A 226 -12.64 -7.73 -10.50
N ASN A 227 -11.80 -8.54 -11.15
CA ASN A 227 -12.19 -9.83 -11.70
C ASN A 227 -12.44 -10.91 -10.63
N SER A 228 -12.01 -10.69 -9.38
CA SER A 228 -12.27 -11.61 -8.26
C SER A 228 -13.66 -11.42 -7.61
N VAL A 229 -14.37 -10.33 -7.93
CA VAL A 229 -15.69 -10.00 -7.37
C VAL A 229 -16.86 -10.80 -7.97
N PRO A 230 -16.94 -11.04 -9.29
CA PRO A 230 -18.15 -11.61 -9.91
C PRO A 230 -18.46 -13.06 -9.51
N GLU A 231 -17.48 -13.84 -9.07
CA GLU A 231 -17.69 -15.28 -8.78
C GLU A 231 -18.39 -15.57 -7.43
N LYS A 232 -18.68 -14.58 -6.58
CA LYS A 232 -19.16 -14.82 -5.19
C LYS A 232 -20.51 -14.20 -4.84
N VAL A 233 -21.30 -13.71 -5.79
CA VAL A 233 -22.70 -13.38 -5.47
C VAL A 233 -23.49 -14.68 -5.40
N ASN A 234 -23.52 -15.28 -4.21
CA ASN A 234 -24.40 -16.42 -3.89
C ASN A 234 -25.82 -16.10 -4.43
N PRO A 235 -26.49 -17.01 -5.14
CA PRO A 235 -27.86 -16.79 -5.61
C PRO A 235 -28.84 -16.40 -4.49
N ASN A 236 -28.54 -16.77 -3.24
CA ASN A 236 -29.31 -16.32 -2.08
C ASN A 236 -29.12 -14.83 -1.76
N TYR A 237 -27.96 -14.24 -2.07
CA TYR A 237 -27.70 -12.80 -1.95
C TYR A 237 -28.38 -11.98 -3.04
N LEU A 238 -28.72 -12.58 -4.20
CA LEU A 238 -29.50 -11.90 -5.25
C LEU A 238 -30.95 -11.60 -4.81
N LYS A 239 -31.48 -12.31 -3.82
CA LYS A 239 -32.83 -12.08 -3.27
C LYS A 239 -32.95 -10.74 -2.53
N ASP A 240 -31.80 -10.22 -2.11
CA ASP A 240 -31.62 -8.99 -1.36
C ASP A 240 -31.03 -7.87 -2.24
N LYS A 241 -31.10 -8.02 -3.56
CA LYS A 241 -30.61 -7.05 -4.54
C LYS A 241 -31.44 -5.77 -4.42
N ILE A 242 -30.81 -4.67 -4.01
CA ILE A 242 -31.37 -3.34 -4.16
C ILE A 242 -31.07 -2.92 -5.58
N ILE A 243 -32.11 -2.57 -6.33
CA ILE A 243 -31.98 -2.04 -7.69
C ILE A 243 -32.62 -0.66 -7.69
N ASP A 244 -31.93 0.32 -8.26
CA ASP A 244 -32.53 1.63 -8.46
C ASP A 244 -33.69 1.56 -9.48
N GLU A 245 -34.48 2.64 -9.51
CA GLU A 245 -35.67 2.76 -10.38
C GLU A 245 -35.38 2.58 -11.88
N ASN A 246 -34.13 2.76 -12.32
CA ASN A 246 -33.71 2.64 -13.72
C ASN A 246 -32.90 1.38 -14.04
N ASN A 247 -32.76 0.44 -13.08
CA ASN A 247 -31.84 -0.71 -13.18
C ASN A 247 -30.37 -0.36 -13.46
N LYS A 248 -30.00 0.89 -13.25
CA LYS A 248 -28.66 1.45 -13.47
C LYS A 248 -27.72 1.16 -12.30
N PHE A 249 -28.22 1.01 -11.08
CA PHE A 249 -27.41 0.71 -9.91
C PHE A 249 -28.00 -0.48 -9.18
N TYR A 250 -27.13 -1.41 -8.79
CA TYR A 250 -27.54 -2.43 -7.84
C TYR A 250 -26.47 -2.63 -6.78
N SER A 251 -26.91 -3.09 -5.62
CA SER A 251 -26.06 -3.63 -4.56
C SER A 251 -26.79 -4.80 -3.91
N ILE A 252 -26.10 -5.50 -3.03
CA ILE A 252 -26.65 -6.65 -2.31
C ILE A 252 -26.84 -6.23 -0.86
N LYS A 253 -28.02 -6.40 -0.27
CA LYS A 253 -28.23 -6.07 1.13
C LYS A 253 -27.19 -6.78 2.01
N ASN A 254 -26.53 -6.02 2.86
CA ASN A 254 -25.41 -6.39 3.75
C ASN A 254 -24.03 -6.57 3.08
N THR A 255 -23.92 -6.43 1.75
CA THR A 255 -22.63 -6.37 1.02
C THR A 255 -22.66 -5.16 0.09
N GLN A 256 -21.95 -4.08 0.44
CA GLN A 256 -21.78 -2.95 -0.46
C GLN A 256 -20.98 -3.42 -1.68
N ALA A 257 -21.69 -3.79 -2.74
CA ALA A 257 -21.11 -4.29 -3.98
C ALA A 257 -21.47 -3.31 -5.10
N ALA A 258 -20.47 -2.70 -5.71
CA ALA A 258 -20.55 -1.90 -6.92
C ALA A 258 -20.72 -2.83 -8.12
N THR A 259 -21.88 -3.47 -8.20
CA THR A 259 -22.15 -4.49 -9.20
C THR A 259 -22.35 -3.93 -10.60
N ASN A 260 -22.56 -2.61 -10.75
CA ASN A 260 -22.42 -1.94 -12.04
C ASN A 260 -20.93 -1.58 -12.26
N THR A 261 -20.18 -2.54 -12.80
CA THR A 261 -18.75 -2.38 -13.07
C THR A 261 -18.45 -1.25 -14.06
N GLU A 262 -19.33 -0.98 -15.03
CA GLU A 262 -19.12 0.14 -15.97
C GLU A 262 -19.15 1.48 -15.23
N TYR A 263 -20.12 1.66 -14.33
CA TYR A 263 -20.23 2.88 -13.53
C TYR A 263 -19.10 2.99 -12.49
N ALA A 264 -18.74 1.86 -11.88
CA ALA A 264 -17.65 1.80 -10.94
C ALA A 264 -16.30 2.15 -11.59
N ARG A 265 -16.08 1.72 -12.84
CA ARG A 265 -14.90 2.14 -13.63
C ARG A 265 -14.90 3.64 -13.91
N LYS A 266 -16.04 4.28 -14.19
CA LYS A 266 -16.10 5.76 -14.33
C LYS A 266 -15.63 6.49 -13.06
N ILE A 267 -15.97 5.96 -11.88
CA ILE A 267 -15.46 6.50 -10.60
C ILE A 267 -13.95 6.29 -10.48
N MET A 268 -13.43 5.12 -10.84
CA MET A 268 -12.00 4.84 -10.85
C MET A 268 -11.24 5.77 -11.80
N ASP A 269 -11.73 5.92 -13.04
CA ASP A 269 -11.14 6.75 -14.09
C ASP A 269 -11.06 8.24 -13.70
N THR A 270 -11.99 8.69 -12.84
CA THR A 270 -12.02 10.05 -12.29
C THR A 270 -10.75 10.36 -11.49
N PHE A 271 -10.19 9.37 -10.78
CA PHE A 271 -9.01 9.55 -9.95
C PHE A 271 -7.71 9.05 -10.58
N GLU A 272 -7.78 8.12 -11.54
CA GLU A 272 -6.61 7.57 -12.24
C GLU A 272 -5.84 8.64 -13.05
N ASN A 273 -6.57 9.58 -13.64
CA ASN A 273 -6.00 10.59 -14.52
C ASN A 273 -5.62 11.89 -13.79
N VAL A 274 -5.73 11.92 -12.47
CA VAL A 274 -5.34 13.07 -11.64
C VAL A 274 -3.82 13.19 -11.64
N ASP A 275 -3.32 14.41 -11.89
CA ASP A 275 -1.96 14.81 -11.50
C ASP A 275 -1.93 15.03 -9.98
N TYR A 276 -1.26 14.14 -9.25
CA TYR A 276 -1.14 14.18 -7.79
C TYR A 276 -0.10 15.19 -7.27
N THR A 277 0.49 15.99 -8.16
CA THR A 277 1.29 17.17 -7.78
C THR A 277 0.51 18.48 -7.88
N ASP A 278 -0.70 18.43 -8.43
CA ASP A 278 -1.61 19.57 -8.55
C ASP A 278 -2.87 19.37 -7.69
N ILE A 279 -2.99 20.17 -6.62
CA ILE A 279 -4.15 20.13 -5.73
C ILE A 279 -5.45 20.49 -6.46
N ASP A 280 -5.38 21.34 -7.49
CA ASP A 280 -6.58 21.75 -8.21
C ASP A 280 -7.08 20.63 -9.15
N SER A 281 -6.16 19.84 -9.71
CA SER A 281 -6.46 18.58 -10.40
C SER A 281 -7.19 17.60 -9.48
N PHE A 282 -6.69 17.38 -8.25
CA PHE A 282 -7.37 16.53 -7.28
C PHE A 282 -8.74 17.06 -6.87
N LYS A 283 -8.86 18.36 -6.55
CA LYS A 283 -10.14 18.99 -6.20
C LYS A 283 -11.18 18.86 -7.31
N LYS A 284 -10.78 18.99 -8.58
CA LYS A 284 -11.68 18.77 -9.74
C LYS A 284 -12.20 17.33 -9.76
N ALA A 285 -11.32 16.35 -9.56
CA ALA A 285 -11.71 14.95 -9.46
C ALA A 285 -12.65 14.69 -8.27
N SER A 286 -12.39 15.29 -7.10
CA SER A 286 -13.29 15.19 -5.95
C SER A 286 -14.69 15.76 -6.25
N GLN A 287 -14.78 16.89 -6.98
CA GLN A 287 -16.08 17.46 -7.38
C GLN A 287 -16.81 16.55 -8.37
N GLU A 288 -16.09 15.95 -9.32
CA GLU A 288 -16.68 15.00 -10.25
C GLU A 288 -17.15 13.73 -9.51
N TYR A 289 -16.37 13.23 -8.54
CA TYR A 289 -16.79 12.15 -7.67
C TYR A 289 -18.09 12.47 -6.93
N ARG A 290 -18.23 13.68 -6.34
CA ARG A 290 -19.49 14.13 -5.70
C ARG A 290 -20.68 13.97 -6.64
N ARG A 291 -20.50 14.33 -7.91
CA ARG A 291 -21.54 14.25 -8.94
C ARG A 291 -21.89 12.81 -9.30
N LEU A 292 -20.88 11.93 -9.35
CA LEU A 292 -21.05 10.51 -9.69
C LEU A 292 -21.64 9.70 -8.52
N ILE A 293 -21.17 9.89 -7.29
CA ILE A 293 -21.62 9.07 -6.17
C ILE A 293 -23.01 9.47 -5.65
N LYS A 294 -23.41 10.73 -5.84
CA LYS A 294 -24.72 11.23 -5.39
C LYS A 294 -25.91 10.36 -5.83
N PRO A 295 -26.15 10.08 -7.13
CA PRO A 295 -27.27 9.24 -7.56
C PRO A 295 -27.19 7.81 -7.00
N VAL A 296 -25.98 7.30 -6.75
CA VAL A 296 -25.77 6.00 -6.11
C VAL A 296 -26.27 6.03 -4.66
N CYS A 297 -25.84 7.02 -3.87
CA CYS A 297 -26.29 7.21 -2.48
C CYS A 297 -27.82 7.40 -2.39
N GLU A 298 -28.38 8.24 -3.26
CA GLU A 298 -29.83 8.51 -3.31
C GLU A 298 -30.61 7.23 -3.62
N SER A 299 -30.12 6.38 -4.53
CA SER A 299 -30.73 5.08 -4.83
C SER A 299 -30.72 4.10 -3.65
N PHE A 300 -29.76 4.24 -2.74
CA PHE A 300 -29.70 3.47 -1.49
C PHE A 300 -30.53 4.09 -0.35
N GLY A 301 -31.33 5.12 -0.64
CA GLY A 301 -32.14 5.83 0.36
C GLY A 301 -31.33 6.75 1.27
N VAL A 302 -30.06 7.02 0.93
CA VAL A 302 -29.26 8.05 1.60
C VAL A 302 -29.66 9.39 1.01
N ILE A 303 -30.64 10.03 1.64
CA ILE A 303 -31.20 11.32 1.21
C ILE A 303 -31.17 12.33 2.34
N ASN A 304 -31.05 13.62 2.00
CA ASN A 304 -31.20 14.69 2.96
C ASN A 304 -32.70 14.91 3.25
N ILE A 305 -33.12 14.78 4.52
CA ILE A 305 -34.51 15.01 4.93
C ILE A 305 -34.55 16.04 6.06
N GLY A 306 -35.19 17.18 5.80
CA GLY A 306 -35.31 18.26 6.79
C GLY A 306 -33.92 18.81 7.19
N ARG A 307 -33.54 18.62 8.46
CA ARG A 307 -32.20 19.00 8.97
C ARG A 307 -31.16 17.89 8.87
N ASN A 308 -31.55 16.69 8.45
CA ASN A 308 -30.62 15.57 8.26
C ASN A 308 -29.82 15.79 6.98
N GLN A 309 -28.49 15.84 7.10
CA GLN A 309 -27.53 16.02 6.01
C GLN A 309 -26.81 14.72 5.63
N ALA A 310 -27.40 13.55 5.91
CA ALA A 310 -26.79 12.23 5.69
C ALA A 310 -26.13 12.04 4.30
N LEU A 311 -26.76 12.51 3.22
CA LEU A 311 -26.17 12.42 1.87
C LEU A 311 -24.91 13.28 1.76
N THR A 312 -24.97 14.50 2.29
CA THR A 312 -23.82 15.40 2.30
C THR A 312 -22.70 14.86 3.18
N ASP A 313 -23.02 14.31 4.35
CA ASP A 313 -22.06 13.79 5.32
C ASP A 313 -21.36 12.52 4.81
N VAL A 314 -22.09 11.59 4.16
CA VAL A 314 -21.50 10.39 3.55
C VAL A 314 -20.52 10.76 2.43
N ILE A 315 -20.95 11.62 1.51
CA ILE A 315 -20.07 12.04 0.39
C ILE A 315 -18.85 12.81 0.91
N ASN A 316 -19.03 13.66 1.93
CA ASN A 316 -17.91 14.36 2.57
C ASN A 316 -16.95 13.39 3.27
N TYR A 317 -17.47 12.36 3.94
CA TYR A 317 -16.65 11.35 4.59
C TYR A 317 -15.75 10.62 3.58
N GLU A 318 -16.32 10.18 2.45
CA GLU A 318 -15.57 9.51 1.38
C GLU A 318 -14.50 10.43 0.77
N ILE A 319 -14.83 11.70 0.52
CA ILE A 319 -13.87 12.66 -0.03
C ILE A 319 -12.77 13.00 0.96
N ASN A 320 -13.10 13.19 2.23
CA ASN A 320 -12.09 13.42 3.27
C ASN A 320 -11.15 12.21 3.41
N ARG A 321 -11.64 10.99 3.14
CA ARG A 321 -10.79 9.79 3.07
C ARG A 321 -9.84 9.87 1.86
N PHE A 322 -10.33 10.25 0.69
CA PHE A 322 -9.49 10.43 -0.50
C PHE A 322 -8.46 11.56 -0.32
N GLU A 323 -8.83 12.66 0.35
CA GLU A 323 -7.92 13.77 0.67
C GLU A 323 -6.73 13.31 1.52
N LYS A 324 -6.93 12.38 2.46
CA LYS A 324 -5.79 11.79 3.21
C LYS A 324 -4.79 11.12 2.28
N PHE A 325 -5.27 10.40 1.26
CA PHE A 325 -4.37 9.81 0.28
C PHE A 325 -3.66 10.88 -0.54
N TYR A 326 -4.30 12.00 -0.89
CA TYR A 326 -3.62 13.11 -1.55
C TYR A 326 -2.50 13.72 -0.67
N ASP A 327 -2.83 14.10 0.57
CA ASP A 327 -1.93 14.79 1.50
C ASP A 327 -0.74 13.94 1.94
N GLU A 328 -0.92 12.62 1.98
CA GLU A 328 0.16 11.63 2.07
C GLU A 328 0.93 11.56 0.74
N SER A 329 1.63 12.64 0.45
CA SER A 329 2.78 12.62 -0.46
C SER A 329 3.93 11.93 0.28
N TYR A 330 4.47 10.85 -0.29
CA TYR A 330 5.77 10.30 0.13
C TYR A 330 6.89 11.26 -0.30
N GLN A 331 6.86 12.50 0.18
CA GLN A 331 8.09 13.27 0.31
C GLN A 331 8.88 12.60 1.44
N ARG A 332 10.09 12.09 1.14
CA ARG A 332 11.08 11.92 2.22
C ARG A 332 11.31 13.31 2.80
N VAL A 333 10.61 13.65 3.87
CA VAL A 333 11.04 14.74 4.71
C VAL A 333 12.12 14.13 5.59
N TYR A 334 13.38 14.44 5.29
CA TYR A 334 14.46 14.26 6.24
C TYR A 334 14.19 15.25 7.37
N LEU A 335 13.34 14.84 8.31
CA LEU A 335 13.08 15.60 9.51
C LEU A 335 14.28 15.36 10.42
N THR A 336 14.95 16.44 10.80
CA THR A 336 15.75 16.41 12.02
C THR A 336 14.88 15.93 13.19
N PRO A 337 15.46 15.35 14.26
CA PRO A 337 14.70 14.93 15.43
C PRO A 337 13.76 16.02 15.98
N ASP A 338 14.11 17.29 15.81
CA ASP A 338 13.31 18.43 16.24
C ASP A 338 12.13 18.72 15.29
N GLU A 339 12.31 18.62 13.98
CA GLU A 339 11.21 18.76 13.00
C GLU A 339 10.23 17.60 13.08
N PHE A 340 10.71 16.39 13.41
CA PHE A 340 9.86 15.23 13.65
C PHE A 340 8.97 15.44 14.89
N LYS A 341 9.56 15.92 15.99
CA LYS A 341 8.84 16.27 17.21
C LYS A 341 7.81 17.37 16.96
N GLU A 342 8.13 18.38 16.16
CA GLU A 342 7.21 19.47 15.81
C GLU A 342 6.01 18.96 15.00
N LYS A 343 6.25 18.11 13.99
CA LYS A 343 5.18 17.45 13.22
C LYS A 343 4.30 16.52 14.04
N ILE A 344 4.86 15.75 14.97
CA ILE A 344 4.07 14.93 15.90
C ILE A 344 3.23 15.81 16.82
N ARG A 345 3.79 16.92 17.31
CA ARG A 345 3.09 17.84 18.22
C ARG A 345 1.91 18.56 17.56
N THR A 346 1.97 18.77 16.25
CA THR A 346 0.92 19.40 15.46
C THR A 346 -0.13 18.42 14.92
N ALA A 347 0.20 17.12 14.82
CA ALA A 347 -0.72 16.05 14.47
C ALA A 347 -1.69 15.76 15.63
N LYS A 348 -2.91 16.30 15.56
CA LYS A 348 -3.91 16.31 16.64
C LYS A 348 -4.33 14.96 17.27
N ASN A 349 -3.81 13.80 16.85
CA ASN A 349 -4.24 12.47 17.31
C ASN A 349 -3.11 11.44 17.50
N VAL A 350 -1.86 11.84 17.79
CA VAL A 350 -0.80 10.87 18.09
C VAL A 350 -0.48 10.86 19.59
N ILE A 351 -0.73 9.73 20.25
CA ILE A 351 -0.26 9.48 21.63
C ILE A 351 1.15 8.91 21.53
N ASP A 352 2.11 9.65 22.09
CA ASP A 352 3.47 9.18 22.31
C ASP A 352 3.45 8.12 23.42
N ILE A 353 3.90 6.90 23.12
CA ILE A 353 3.93 5.77 24.07
C ILE A 353 5.35 5.46 24.56
N TYR A 354 6.34 6.31 24.24
CA TYR A 354 7.72 6.16 24.70
C TYR A 354 8.26 7.46 25.29
N SER A 355 7.78 7.78 26.49
CA SER A 355 8.48 8.62 27.46
C SER A 355 8.94 7.78 28.65
#